data_AF-A0A8H5N9T1-F1
#
_entry.id   AF-A0A8H5N9T1-F1
#
_cell.length_a   1.000
_cell.length_b   1.000
_cell.length_c   1.000
_cell.angle_alpha   90.00
_cell.angle_beta   90.00
_cell.angle_gamma   90.00
#
_symmetry.space_group_name_H-M   'P 1'
#
loop_
_entity.id
_entity.type
_entity.pdbx_description
1 polymer ?
#
loop_
_entity_poly.entity_id
_entity_poly.type
_entity_poly.pdbx_seq_one_letter_code
_entity_poly.pdbx_strand_id
1 'polypeptide(L)'
;AGLNVLRIINEPTAAAIAYGLGAGKSEKERNVLIYDLGGGTFDVSLLNIQGGVFTVKATAGDTHLGGQDFDTNLLDHCKKEFGRKTKSWAGASGSSVAPAIRTPYTSAPILAQHSTCHTYQHGQS
;
A
#
# COMPACT_ATOMS: atom_id res chain seq x y z
N ALA A 1 1.36 -9.04 23.66
CA ALA A 1 2.00 -7.72 23.77
C ALA A 1 1.33 -6.96 24.92
N GLY A 2 2.06 -6.57 25.95
CA GLY A 2 1.51 -5.89 27.15
C GLY A 2 1.21 -4.41 26.93
N LEU A 3 0.50 -4.06 25.85
CA LEU A 3 0.20 -2.66 25.49
C LEU A 3 -1.16 -2.23 26.03
N ASN A 4 -1.21 -1.02 26.59
CA ASN A 4 -2.46 -0.35 26.96
C ASN A 4 -3.06 0.34 25.73
N VAL A 5 -4.06 -0.28 25.11
CA VAL A 5 -4.69 0.22 23.88
C VAL A 5 -5.73 1.29 24.23
N LEU A 6 -5.37 2.57 24.03
CA LEU A 6 -6.25 3.70 24.36
C LEU A 6 -7.40 3.87 23.36
N ARG A 7 -7.14 3.62 22.08
CA ARG A 7 -8.13 3.75 21.00
C ARG A 7 -7.68 2.96 19.78
N ILE A 8 -8.63 2.32 19.11
CA ILE A 8 -8.48 1.80 17.75
C ILE A 8 -9.06 2.83 16.79
N ILE A 9 -8.30 3.18 15.77
CA ILE A 9 -8.74 4.08 14.70
C ILE A 9 -8.57 3.38 13.36
N ASN A 10 -9.43 3.71 12.40
CA ASN A 10 -9.34 3.17 11.06
C ASN A 10 -8.09 3.75 10.37
N GLU A 11 -7.36 2.91 9.63
CA GLU A 11 -6.19 3.32 8.83
C GLU A 11 -6.41 4.55 7.96
N PRO A 12 -7.50 4.67 7.16
CA PRO A 12 -7.68 5.86 6.34
C PRO A 12 -7.87 7.13 7.18
N THR A 13 -8.47 7.04 8.37
CA THR A 13 -8.54 8.19 9.29
C THR A 13 -7.16 8.52 9.88
N ALA A 14 -6.37 7.49 10.23
CA ALA A 14 -5.01 7.67 10.71
C ALA A 14 -4.12 8.34 9.64
N ALA A 15 -4.22 7.90 8.39
CA ALA A 15 -3.51 8.48 7.24
C ALA A 15 -3.90 9.94 7.01
N ALA A 16 -5.20 10.27 7.07
CA ALA A 16 -5.66 11.66 6.94
C ALA A 16 -5.10 12.57 8.05
N ILE A 17 -5.06 12.07 9.28
CA ILE A 17 -4.50 12.79 10.43
C ILE A 17 -2.98 12.97 10.26
N ALA A 18 -2.26 11.91 9.87
CA ALA A 18 -0.83 11.95 9.63
C ALA A 18 -0.44 12.94 8.52
N TYR A 19 -1.29 13.07 7.50
CA TYR A 19 -1.13 14.07 6.43
C TYR A 19 -1.46 15.51 6.86
N GLY A 20 -1.82 15.73 8.14
CA GLY A 20 -2.10 17.04 8.70
C GLY A 20 -3.46 17.62 8.32
N LEU A 21 -4.37 16.83 7.76
CA LEU A 21 -5.66 17.33 7.27
C LEU A 21 -6.64 17.72 8.38
N GLY A 22 -6.37 17.33 9.63
CA GLY A 22 -7.06 17.80 10.83
C GLY A 22 -6.47 19.07 11.45
N ALA A 23 -5.28 19.49 11.01
CA ALA A 23 -4.59 20.67 11.53
C ALA A 23 -5.15 21.94 10.87
N GLY A 24 -6.27 22.44 11.39
CA GLY A 24 -6.85 23.72 10.99
C GLY A 24 -8.37 23.69 11.05
N LYS A 25 -8.94 24.63 11.81
CA LYS A 25 -10.39 24.88 11.94
C LYS A 25 -10.97 25.53 10.67
N SER A 26 -10.59 25.05 9.49
CA SER A 26 -11.28 25.50 8.29
C SER A 26 -12.69 24.92 8.34
N GLU A 27 -13.68 25.81 8.41
CA GLU A 27 -15.11 25.50 8.28
C GLU A 27 -15.44 24.89 6.89
N LYS A 28 -14.53 25.06 5.91
CA LYS A 28 -14.72 24.55 4.55
C LYS A 28 -14.61 23.03 4.53
N GLU A 29 -15.66 22.42 3.98
CA GLU A 29 -15.72 21.01 3.64
C GLU A 29 -14.62 20.64 2.64
N ARG A 30 -13.94 19.52 2.89
CA ARG A 30 -12.87 18.99 2.03
C ARG A 30 -13.11 17.52 1.76
N ASN A 31 -13.00 17.13 0.51
CA ASN A 31 -13.01 15.73 0.11
C ASN A 31 -11.58 15.24 -0.09
N VAL A 32 -11.28 14.06 0.43
CA VAL A 32 -9.93 13.52 0.54
C VAL A 32 -9.96 12.08 0.07
N LEU A 33 -9.19 11.77 -0.96
CA LEU A 33 -8.98 10.43 -1.43
C LEU A 33 -7.71 9.88 -0.80
N ILE A 34 -7.82 8.72 -0.16
CA ILE A 34 -6.70 8.01 0.45
C ILE A 34 -6.56 6.70 -0.30
N TYR A 35 -5.37 6.43 -0.77
CA TYR A 35 -4.99 5.18 -1.40
C TYR A 35 -3.92 4.54 -0.52
N ASP A 36 -4.12 3.29 -0.15
CA ASP A 36 -3.22 2.49 0.66
C ASP A 36 -2.85 1.20 -0.08
N LEU A 37 -1.57 1.07 -0.44
CA LEU A 37 -1.04 -0.15 -1.05
C LEU A 37 -0.07 -0.78 -0.05
N GLY A 38 -0.58 -1.81 0.61
CA GLY A 38 0.15 -2.65 1.53
C GLY A 38 0.82 -3.84 0.84
N GLY A 39 1.34 -4.76 1.64
CA GLY A 39 2.04 -5.94 1.15
C GLY A 39 1.13 -6.96 0.44
N GLY A 40 -0.16 -7.00 0.76
CA GLY A 40 -1.11 -7.94 0.15
C GLY A 40 -2.51 -7.38 -0.09
N THR A 41 -2.78 -6.14 0.33
CA THR A 41 -4.06 -5.47 0.09
C THR A 41 -3.82 -4.10 -0.52
N PHE A 42 -4.81 -3.70 -1.30
CA PHE A 42 -4.88 -2.40 -1.91
C PHE A 42 -6.25 -1.80 -1.58
N ASP A 43 -6.26 -0.71 -0.82
CA ASP A 43 -7.46 -0.05 -0.33
C ASP A 43 -7.54 1.41 -0.79
N VAL A 44 -8.75 1.87 -1.10
CA VAL A 44 -9.06 3.27 -1.44
C VAL A 44 -10.22 3.72 -0.57
N SER A 45 -10.06 4.86 0.10
CA SER A 45 -11.10 5.47 0.91
C SER A 45 -11.32 6.93 0.52
N LEU A 46 -12.59 7.31 0.37
CA LEU A 46 -13.00 8.70 0.22
C LEU A 46 -13.49 9.23 1.56
N LEU A 47 -12.81 10.24 2.06
CA LEU A 47 -13.12 10.92 3.31
C LEU A 47 -13.65 12.32 3.02
N ASN A 48 -14.56 12.74 3.87
CA ASN A 48 -15.03 14.09 3.97
C ASN A 48 -14.58 14.67 5.31
N ILE A 49 -13.95 15.84 5.27
CA ILE A 49 -13.43 16.53 6.44
C ILE A 49 -14.12 17.89 6.54
N GLN A 50 -14.82 18.11 7.65
CA GLN A 50 -15.48 19.37 7.96
C GLN A 50 -15.39 19.67 9.45
N GLY A 51 -14.90 20.85 9.83
CA GLY A 51 -14.83 21.26 11.23
C GLY A 51 -14.01 20.32 12.14
N GLY A 52 -13.03 19.60 11.57
CA GLY A 52 -12.23 18.60 12.30
C GLY A 52 -12.92 17.23 12.48
N VAL A 53 -14.13 17.05 11.95
CA VAL A 53 -14.81 15.77 11.88
C VAL A 53 -14.42 15.06 10.58
N PHE A 54 -13.99 13.81 10.71
CA PHE A 54 -13.61 12.95 9.59
C PHE A 54 -14.73 11.93 9.35
N THR A 55 -15.35 11.97 8.18
CA THR A 55 -16.41 11.03 7.79
C THR A 55 -15.94 10.21 6.60
N VAL A 56 -15.88 8.89 6.73
CA VAL A 56 -15.65 7.99 5.60
C VAL A 56 -16.94 7.93 4.77
N LYS A 57 -16.85 8.28 3.49
CA LYS A 57 -17.99 8.27 2.56
C LYS A 57 -18.07 6.96 1.79
N ALA A 58 -16.92 6.41 1.40
CA ALA A 58 -16.81 5.15 0.70
C ALA A 58 -15.43 4.53 0.93
N THR A 59 -15.37 3.21 0.92
CA THR A 59 -14.14 2.42 0.89
C THR A 59 -14.32 1.29 -0.11
N ALA A 60 -13.32 1.06 -0.94
CA ALA A 60 -13.24 -0.02 -1.91
C ALA A 60 -11.78 -0.47 -2.05
N GLY A 61 -11.53 -1.65 -2.60
CA GLY A 61 -10.18 -2.17 -2.70
C GLY A 61 -10.12 -3.59 -3.23
N ASP A 62 -8.90 -4.11 -3.34
CA ASP A 62 -8.59 -5.50 -3.64
C ASP A 62 -7.78 -6.10 -2.50
N THR A 63 -8.32 -7.17 -1.90
CA THR A 63 -7.72 -7.87 -0.76
C THR A 63 -6.62 -8.86 -1.16
N HIS A 64 -6.36 -9.01 -2.47
CA HIS A 64 -5.37 -9.92 -3.03
C HIS A 64 -4.43 -9.21 -4.01
N LEU A 65 -4.23 -7.90 -3.82
CA LEU A 65 -3.30 -7.09 -4.59
C LEU A 65 -2.42 -6.28 -3.65
N GLY A 66 -1.10 -6.47 -3.68
CA GLY A 66 -0.17 -5.71 -2.87
C GLY A 66 1.29 -5.86 -3.30
N GLY A 67 2.21 -5.37 -2.46
CA GLY A 67 3.66 -5.45 -2.65
C GLY A 67 4.17 -6.84 -3.05
N GLN A 68 3.58 -7.90 -2.50
CA GLN A 68 3.98 -9.28 -2.80
C GLN A 68 3.76 -9.68 -4.26
N ASP A 69 2.73 -9.13 -4.91
CA ASP A 69 2.47 -9.37 -6.34
C ASP A 69 3.53 -8.70 -7.20
N PHE A 70 3.94 -7.48 -6.83
CA PHE A 70 5.05 -6.79 -7.48
C PHE A 70 6.36 -7.56 -7.31
N ASP A 71 6.66 -8.03 -6.10
CA ASP A 71 7.85 -8.84 -5.82
C ASP A 71 7.85 -10.14 -6.63
N THR A 72 6.70 -10.81 -6.73
CA THR A 72 6.54 -12.05 -7.49
C THR A 72 6.74 -11.82 -8.99
N ASN A 73 6.11 -10.77 -9.53
CA ASN A 73 6.25 -10.40 -10.93
C ASN A 73 7.69 -10.00 -11.30
N LEU A 74 8.35 -9.25 -10.41
CA LEU A 74 9.75 -8.86 -10.59
C LEU A 74 10.67 -10.08 -10.53
N LEU A 75 10.46 -10.98 -9.57
CA LEU A 75 11.23 -12.22 -9.45
C LEU A 75 11.09 -13.08 -10.70
N ASP A 76 9.88 -13.24 -11.23
CA ASP A 76 9.64 -14.02 -12.45
C ASP A 76 10.25 -13.38 -13.69
N HIS A 77 10.25 -12.04 -13.77
CA HIS A 77 11.00 -11.31 -14.79
C HIS A 77 12.51 -11.57 -14.69
N CYS A 78 13.09 -11.48 -13.49
CA CYS A 78 14.51 -11.74 -13.24
C CYS A 78 14.90 -13.18 -13.61
N LYS A 79 14.07 -14.19 -13.28
CA LYS A 79 14.29 -15.58 -13.66
C LYS A 79 14.37 -15.74 -15.19
N LYS A 80 13.44 -15.13 -15.92
CA LYS A 80 13.40 -15.17 -17.39
C LYS A 80 14.66 -14.53 -17.99
N GLU A 81 15.03 -13.34 -17.53
CA GLU A 81 16.21 -12.64 -18.04
C GLU A 81 17.52 -13.36 -17.71
N PHE A 82 17.62 -13.98 -16.53
CA PHE A 82 18.78 -14.78 -16.17
C PHE A 82 18.92 -16.00 -17.08
N GLY A 83 17.84 -16.76 -17.28
CA GLY A 83 17.84 -17.93 -18.17
C GLY A 83 18.22 -17.59 -19.62
N ARG A 84 17.76 -16.43 -20.13
CA ARG A 84 18.12 -15.92 -21.45
C ARG A 84 19.62 -15.63 -21.58
N LYS A 85 20.24 -15.06 -20.53
CA LYS A 85 21.64 -14.61 -20.56
C LYS A 85 22.65 -15.74 -20.29
N THR A 86 22.32 -16.71 -19.45
CA THR A 86 23.28 -17.74 -19.01
C THR A 86 23.14 -19.07 -19.75
N LYS A 87 22.09 -19.27 -20.58
CA LYS A 87 21.76 -20.53 -21.29
C LYS A 87 21.70 -21.79 -20.41
N SER A 88 21.84 -21.67 -19.08
CA SER A 88 21.94 -22.78 -18.13
C SER A 88 20.66 -23.03 -17.34
N TRP A 89 19.61 -22.24 -17.56
CA TRP A 89 18.30 -22.51 -16.95
C TRP A 89 17.48 -23.46 -17.83
N ALA A 90 17.91 -24.72 -17.90
CA ALA A 90 17.06 -25.82 -18.33
C ALA A 90 16.47 -26.47 -17.08
N GLY A 91 15.32 -25.96 -16.62
CA GLY A 91 14.47 -26.62 -15.63
C GLY A 91 15.19 -27.31 -14.48
N ALA A 92 15.80 -26.55 -13.57
CA ALA A 92 16.24 -27.13 -12.30
C ALA A 92 15.00 -27.40 -11.43
N SER A 93 14.41 -28.58 -11.60
CA SER A 93 13.48 -29.23 -10.67
C SER A 93 14.13 -29.61 -9.33
N GLY A 94 15.22 -28.92 -8.94
CA GLY A 94 16.05 -29.21 -7.78
C GLY A 94 16.12 -28.02 -6.83
N SER A 95 15.36 -28.16 -5.75
CA SER A 95 15.20 -27.48 -4.46
C SER A 95 16.29 -26.54 -3.85
N SER A 96 17.36 -26.14 -4.54
CA SER A 96 18.48 -25.42 -3.89
C SER A 96 18.69 -23.97 -4.36
N VAL A 97 18.20 -23.60 -5.55
CA VAL A 97 18.44 -22.25 -6.13
C VAL A 97 17.25 -21.30 -5.94
N ALA A 98 16.02 -21.85 -5.95
CA ALA A 98 14.82 -21.07 -5.69
C ALA A 98 14.81 -20.40 -4.30
N PRO A 99 15.26 -21.05 -3.21
CA PRO A 99 15.35 -20.40 -1.90
C PRO A 99 16.37 -19.26 -1.89
N ALA A 100 17.53 -19.42 -2.54
CA ALA A 100 18.63 -18.45 -2.52
C ALA A 100 18.33 -17.15 -3.29
N ILE A 101 17.53 -17.22 -4.36
CA ILE A 101 17.01 -16.01 -5.04
C ILE A 101 15.80 -15.47 -4.29
N ARG A 102 14.97 -16.31 -3.65
CA ARG A 102 13.75 -15.84 -2.99
C ARG A 102 14.03 -15.12 -1.67
N THR A 103 14.96 -15.60 -0.83
CA THR A 103 15.23 -14.99 0.48
C THR A 103 15.63 -13.52 0.45
N PRO A 104 16.57 -13.04 -0.39
CA PRO A 104 16.92 -11.62 -0.42
C PRO A 104 15.80 -10.73 -1.00
N TYR A 105 14.97 -11.26 -1.91
CA TYR A 105 13.86 -10.50 -2.51
C TYR A 105 12.61 -10.45 -1.61
N THR A 106 12.38 -11.44 -0.75
CA THR A 106 11.28 -11.41 0.23
C THR A 106 11.65 -10.70 1.54
N SER A 107 12.94 -10.54 1.85
CA SER A 107 13.41 -9.89 3.07
C SER A 107 13.75 -8.40 2.91
N ALA A 108 13.81 -7.92 1.66
CA ALA A 108 13.82 -6.51 1.34
C ALA A 108 12.51 -6.19 0.58
N PRO A 109 11.47 -5.65 1.23
CA PRO A 109 10.33 -5.09 0.49
C PRO A 109 10.86 -3.88 -0.29
N ILE A 110 11.26 -4.08 -1.54
CA ILE A 110 11.90 -3.02 -2.34
C ILE A 110 10.85 -2.11 -2.98
N LEU A 111 9.61 -2.56 -3.14
CA LEU A 111 8.53 -1.74 -3.71
C LEU A 111 7.21 -1.96 -2.96
N ALA A 112 6.52 -0.85 -2.67
CA ALA A 112 5.09 -0.79 -2.37
C ALA A 112 4.62 -1.08 -0.92
N GLN A 113 5.21 -0.42 0.06
CA GLN A 113 4.41 0.08 1.18
C GLN A 113 4.30 1.60 1.04
N HIS A 114 3.20 2.08 0.46
CA HIS A 114 3.02 3.51 0.26
C HIS A 114 1.56 3.89 0.35
N SER A 115 1.17 4.50 1.46
CA SER A 115 -0.12 5.17 1.60
C SER A 115 0.05 6.62 1.15
N THR A 116 -0.72 7.06 0.16
CA THR A 116 -0.69 8.45 -0.34
C THR A 116 -2.06 9.09 -0.19
N CYS A 117 -2.06 10.36 0.21
CA CYS A 117 -3.27 11.13 0.44
C CYS A 117 -3.37 12.28 -0.58
N HIS A 118 -4.48 12.32 -1.33
CA HIS A 118 -4.78 13.40 -2.26
C HIS A 118 -6.03 14.16 -1.82
N THR A 119 -5.91 15.48 -1.69
CA THR A 119 -7.04 16.35 -1.38
C THR A 119 -7.65 16.89 -2.67
N TYR A 120 -8.96 16.75 -2.83
CA TYR A 120 -9.70 17.36 -3.92
C TYR A 120 -10.64 18.42 -3.34
N GLN A 121 -10.42 19.69 -3.70
CA GLN A 121 -11.40 20.74 -3.47
C GLN A 121 -12.29 20.83 -4.69
N HIS A 122 -13.57 20.51 -4.54
CA HIS A 122 -14.53 20.88 -5.57
C HIS A 122 -14.63 22.41 -5.53
N GLY A 123 -14.10 23.07 -6.55
CA GLY A 123 -14.38 24.47 -6.79
C GLY A 123 -15.89 24.62 -6.95
N GLN A 124 -16.56 25.14 -5.94
CA GLN A 124 -17.88 25.72 -6.10
C GLN A 124 -17.64 27.08 -6.77
N SER A 125 -18.02 27.19 -8.05
CA SER A 125 -18.24 28.49 -8.69
C SER A 125 -19.60 29.02 -8.28
#